data_AF-A0A6C0KFN3-F1
#
_entry.id   AF-A0A6C0KFN3-F1
#
_cell.length_a   1.000
_cell.length_b   1.000
_cell.length_c   1.000
_cell.angle_alpha   90.00
_cell.angle_beta   90.00
_cell.angle_gamma   90.00
#
_symmetry.space_group_name_H-M   'P 1'
#
loop_
_entity.id
_entity.type
_entity.pdbx_description
1 polymer ?
#
loop_
_entity_poly.entity_id
_entity_poly.type
_entity_poly.pdbx_seq_one_letter_code
_entity_poly.pdbx_strand_id
1 'polypeptide(L)'
;MKFILYYSNFCQHSKKILLFLSRSKLKDDIHFICIDQREKTPNNKVNIILPNGKRVLLPPNVTEVPALLLLHQGNNIIVGGQIMKQFENMNKAIDAKATNNNMEPLAFSLDEMSGMSDTYSYLDMTSEQMTAKGNGGMRMLHDFVSLDHVDLIETPPDDFEPNKAKETDYTQLLNQRK
;
A
#
# COMPACT_ATOMS: atom_id res chain seq x y z
N MET A 1 -10.74 -15.14 -1.65
CA MET A 1 -10.75 -16.61 -1.38
C MET A 1 -10.75 -16.80 0.12
N LYS A 2 -11.62 -17.63 0.71
CA LYS A 2 -11.73 -17.68 2.18
C LYS A 2 -10.82 -18.76 2.80
N PHE A 3 -9.95 -18.34 3.70
CA PHE A 3 -9.08 -19.23 4.50
C PHE A 3 -9.38 -19.08 5.98
N ILE A 4 -9.14 -20.13 6.77
CA ILE A 4 -9.18 -20.06 8.24
C ILE A 4 -7.77 -20.38 8.75
N LEU A 5 -7.16 -19.42 9.44
CA LEU A 5 -5.85 -19.59 10.06
C LEU A 5 -6.03 -19.83 11.56
N TYR A 6 -5.63 -21.02 12.01
CA TYR A 6 -5.52 -21.36 13.41
C TYR A 6 -4.13 -20.99 13.92
N TYR A 7 -4.08 -20.14 14.93
CA TYR A 7 -2.85 -19.65 15.52
C TYR A 7 -2.89 -19.69 17.05
N SER A 8 -1.71 -19.58 17.67
CA SER A 8 -1.55 -19.49 19.12
C SER A 8 -0.53 -18.40 19.45
N ASN A 9 -0.78 -17.64 20.52
CA ASN A 9 0.13 -16.58 20.96
C ASN A 9 1.40 -17.13 21.62
N PHE A 10 1.43 -18.41 21.98
CA PHE A 10 2.60 -19.07 22.58
C PHE A 10 3.57 -19.61 21.52
N CYS A 11 3.14 -19.71 20.26
CA CYS A 11 3.97 -20.25 19.18
C CYS A 11 4.73 -19.14 18.44
N GLN A 12 6.07 -19.25 18.38
CA GLN A 12 6.91 -18.26 17.70
C GLN A 12 6.71 -18.26 16.17
N HIS A 13 6.44 -19.42 15.56
CA HIS A 13 6.11 -19.51 14.13
C HIS A 13 4.80 -18.81 13.79
N SER A 14 3.79 -18.93 14.65
CA SER A 14 2.52 -18.21 14.49
C SER A 14 2.71 -16.70 14.50
N LYS A 15 3.53 -16.18 15.42
CA LYS A 15 3.84 -14.74 15.47
C LYS A 15 4.51 -14.24 14.18
N LYS A 16 5.45 -15.02 13.63
CA LYS A 16 6.11 -14.68 12.36
C LYS A 16 5.11 -14.59 11.20
N ILE A 17 4.19 -15.56 11.10
CA ILE A 17 3.15 -15.58 10.06
C ILE A 17 2.18 -14.40 10.23
N LEU A 18 1.74 -14.10 11.45
CA LEU A 18 0.86 -12.96 11.73
C LEU A 18 1.51 -11.62 11.36
N LEU A 19 2.79 -11.43 11.66
CA LEU A 19 3.53 -10.22 11.30
C LEU A 19 3.68 -10.08 9.77
N PHE A 20 3.84 -11.19 9.05
CA PHE A 20 3.87 -11.19 7.60
C PHE A 20 2.50 -10.83 7.02
N LEU A 21 1.43 -11.45 7.54
CA LEU A 21 0.07 -11.22 7.06
C LEU A 21 -0.47 -9.82 7.37
N SER A 22 -0.03 -9.18 8.45
CA SER A 22 -0.45 -7.81 8.79
C SER A 22 -0.02 -6.78 7.75
N ARG A 23 1.04 -7.07 6.99
CA ARG A 23 1.56 -6.20 5.91
C ARG A 23 0.95 -6.51 4.54
N SER A 24 0.34 -7.69 4.37
CA SER A 24 -0.21 -8.14 3.10
C SER A 24 -1.67 -7.71 2.92
N LYS A 25 -2.08 -7.53 1.66
CA LYS A 25 -3.48 -7.32 1.27
C LYS A 25 -4.36 -8.57 1.48
N LEU A 26 -3.76 -9.73 1.77
CA LEU A 26 -4.47 -11.00 1.99
C LEU A 26 -5.26 -11.07 3.31
N LYS A 27 -5.14 -10.07 4.18
CA LYS A 27 -5.82 -10.02 5.49
C LYS A 27 -7.34 -10.14 5.39
N ASP A 28 -7.95 -9.60 4.33
CA ASP A 28 -9.40 -9.50 4.19
C ASP A 28 -10.04 -10.86 3.83
N ASP A 29 -9.23 -11.75 3.28
CA ASP A 29 -9.60 -13.09 2.83
C ASP A 29 -9.38 -14.18 3.90
N ILE A 30 -8.76 -13.83 5.03
CA ILE A 30 -8.35 -14.76 6.08
C ILE A 30 -9.14 -14.53 7.37
N HIS A 31 -9.76 -15.59 7.88
CA HIS A 31 -10.35 -15.60 9.21
C HIS A 31 -9.34 -16.11 10.24
N PHE A 32 -9.02 -15.29 11.23
CA PHE A 32 -8.06 -15.61 12.29
C PHE A 32 -8.78 -16.22 13.50
N ILE A 33 -8.39 -17.43 13.89
CA ILE A 33 -8.91 -18.12 15.08
C ILE A 33 -7.75 -18.41 16.03
N CYS A 34 -7.80 -17.81 17.22
CA CYS A 34 -6.86 -18.10 18.30
C CYS A 34 -7.31 -19.36 19.05
N ILE A 35 -6.42 -20.34 19.20
CA ILE A 35 -6.75 -21.62 19.87
C ILE A 35 -6.27 -21.70 21.33
N ASP A 36 -5.82 -20.59 21.91
CA ASP A 36 -5.26 -20.56 23.27
C ASP A 36 -6.31 -20.91 24.34
N GLN A 37 -7.54 -20.45 24.17
CA GLN A 37 -8.66 -20.77 25.06
C GLN A 37 -9.44 -21.96 24.51
N ARG A 38 -9.21 -23.13 25.09
CA ARG A 38 -9.87 -24.38 24.70
C ARG A 38 -10.52 -25.09 25.88
N GLU A 39 -11.74 -25.59 25.67
CA GLU A 39 -12.53 -26.33 26.64
C GLU A 39 -12.77 -27.75 26.11
N LYS A 40 -12.51 -28.77 26.95
CA LYS A 40 -12.86 -30.15 26.61
C LYS A 40 -14.31 -30.38 26.98
N THR A 41 -15.14 -30.62 25.97
CA THR A 41 -16.53 -31.02 26.18
C THR A 41 -16.56 -32.47 26.69
N PRO A 42 -17.55 -32.89 27.50
CA PRO A 42 -17.73 -34.27 27.95
C PRO A 42 -17.70 -35.32 26.81
N ASN A 43 -18.04 -34.94 25.57
CA ASN A 43 -17.94 -35.78 24.37
C ASN A 43 -16.51 -35.95 23.82
N ASN A 44 -15.47 -35.63 24.59
CA ASN A 44 -14.05 -35.66 24.21
C ASN A 44 -13.69 -34.78 22.99
N LYS A 45 -14.57 -33.84 22.63
CA LYS A 45 -14.34 -32.86 21.56
C LYS A 45 -13.82 -31.55 22.16
N VAL A 46 -12.82 -30.97 21.52
CA VAL A 46 -12.20 -29.72 21.95
C VAL A 46 -12.92 -28.55 21.30
N ASN A 47 -13.47 -27.66 22.13
CA ASN A 47 -14.09 -26.41 21.68
C ASN A 47 -13.12 -25.25 21.94
N ILE A 48 -13.01 -24.36 20.98
CA ILE A 48 -12.31 -23.09 21.11
C ILE A 48 -13.30 -22.03 21.58
N ILE A 49 -12.91 -21.25 22.57
CA ILE A 49 -13.67 -20.09 23.04
C ILE A 49 -13.14 -18.86 22.31
N LEU A 50 -13.97 -18.26 21.46
CA LEU A 50 -13.65 -16.98 20.84
C LEU A 50 -13.72 -15.86 21.87
N PRO A 51 -13.01 -14.73 21.65
CA PRO A 51 -13.08 -13.56 22.54
C PRO A 51 -14.50 -13.03 22.74
N ASN A 52 -15.40 -13.29 21.78
CA ASN A 52 -16.82 -12.91 21.85
C ASN A 52 -17.66 -13.88 22.71
N GLY A 53 -17.05 -14.85 23.40
CA GLY A 53 -17.74 -15.88 24.18
C GLY A 53 -18.39 -17.01 23.37
N LYS A 54 -18.34 -16.94 22.03
CA LYS A 54 -18.85 -18.01 21.16
C LYS A 54 -17.92 -19.22 21.20
N ARG A 55 -18.50 -20.41 21.17
CA ARG A 55 -17.78 -21.68 21.13
C ARG A 55 -17.74 -22.21 19.70
N VAL A 56 -16.54 -22.52 19.19
CA VAL A 56 -16.34 -23.14 17.88
C VAL A 56 -15.67 -24.50 18.06
N LEU A 57 -16.18 -25.52 17.38
CA LEU A 57 -15.58 -26.85 17.38
C LEU A 57 -14.24 -26.81 16.65
N LEU A 58 -13.17 -27.27 17.31
CA LEU A 58 -11.89 -27.48 16.65
C LEU A 58 -11.98 -28.74 15.78
N PRO A 59 -11.71 -28.67 14.47
CA PRO A 59 -11.65 -29.86 13.63
C PRO A 59 -10.49 -30.77 14.08
N PRO A 60 -10.69 -32.10 14.13
CA PRO A 60 -9.68 -33.05 14.63
C PRO A 60 -8.42 -33.10 13.77
N ASN A 61 -8.51 -32.63 12.52
CA ASN A 61 -7.40 -32.62 11.58
C ASN A 61 -6.33 -31.55 11.92
N VAL A 62 -6.64 -30.61 12.83
CA VAL A 62 -5.68 -29.60 13.31
C VAL A 62 -4.95 -30.14 14.55
N THR A 63 -3.83 -30.82 14.32
CA THR A 63 -2.97 -31.37 15.39
C THR A 63 -1.91 -30.37 15.88
N GLU A 64 -1.44 -29.50 14.98
CA GLU A 64 -0.33 -28.58 15.20
C GLU A 64 -0.67 -27.15 14.80
N VAL A 65 0.11 -26.19 15.30
CA VAL A 65 -0.06 -24.75 15.06
C VAL A 65 1.27 -24.14 14.67
N PRO A 66 1.35 -23.31 13.61
CA PRO A 66 0.26 -22.73 12.82
C PRO A 66 -0.33 -23.68 11.77
N ALA A 67 -1.66 -23.66 11.62
CA ALA A 67 -2.39 -24.45 10.63
C ALA A 67 -3.35 -23.57 9.82
N LEU A 68 -3.29 -23.69 8.50
CA LEU A 68 -4.16 -23.01 7.55
C LEU A 68 -5.15 -24.01 6.97
N LEU A 69 -6.44 -23.74 7.11
CA LEU A 69 -7.53 -24.53 6.55
C LEU A 69 -8.05 -23.86 5.28
N LEU A 70 -8.02 -24.60 4.18
CA LEU A 70 -8.43 -24.15 2.85
C LEU A 70 -9.86 -24.61 2.59
N LEU A 71 -10.82 -23.69 2.72
CA LEU A 71 -12.24 -24.01 2.54
C LEU A 71 -12.58 -24.39 1.09
N HIS A 72 -11.85 -23.84 0.12
CA HIS A 72 -12.10 -24.09 -1.30
C HIS A 72 -11.52 -25.43 -1.79
N GLN A 73 -10.48 -25.95 -1.15
CA GLN A 73 -9.76 -27.16 -1.56
C GLN A 73 -10.14 -28.33 -0.65
N GLY A 74 -11.43 -28.63 -0.52
CA GLY A 74 -11.90 -29.82 0.20
C GLY A 74 -11.53 -29.89 1.68
N ASN A 75 -11.36 -28.74 2.35
CA ASN A 75 -10.91 -28.65 3.75
C ASN A 75 -9.50 -29.22 3.99
N ASN A 76 -8.63 -29.11 2.99
CA ASN A 76 -7.21 -29.42 3.16
C ASN A 76 -6.58 -28.50 4.21
N ILE A 77 -5.67 -29.08 5.00
CA ILE A 77 -4.92 -28.36 6.02
C ILE A 77 -3.45 -28.30 5.60
N ILE A 78 -2.90 -27.09 5.67
CA ILE A 78 -1.50 -26.82 5.43
C ILE A 78 -0.88 -26.38 6.75
N VAL A 79 0.26 -26.96 7.10
CA VAL A 79 0.91 -26.76 8.39
C VAL A 79 2.31 -26.19 8.18
N GLY A 80 2.74 -25.36 9.14
CA GLY A 80 4.13 -24.91 9.22
C GLY A 80 4.59 -24.01 8.07
N GLY A 81 5.81 -24.24 7.58
CA GLY A 81 6.45 -23.36 6.58
C GLY A 81 5.79 -23.34 5.19
N GLN A 82 4.97 -24.34 4.88
CA GLN A 82 4.22 -24.38 3.62
C GLN A 82 3.20 -23.24 3.53
N ILE A 83 2.68 -22.80 4.68
CA ILE A 83 1.76 -21.67 4.78
C ILE A 83 2.42 -20.40 4.21
N MET A 84 3.68 -20.13 4.56
CA MET A 84 4.42 -18.96 4.08
C MET A 84 4.60 -19.01 2.56
N LYS A 85 5.03 -20.16 2.03
CA LYS A 85 5.23 -20.33 0.58
C LYS A 85 3.94 -20.09 -0.22
N GLN A 86 2.80 -20.54 0.30
CA GLN A 86 1.52 -20.29 -0.36
C GLN A 86 1.12 -18.82 -0.33
N PHE A 87 1.32 -18.13 0.80
CA PHE A 87 1.04 -16.69 0.87
C PHE A 87 1.98 -15.86 -0.02
N GLU A 88 3.26 -16.23 -0.13
CA GLU A 88 4.20 -15.60 -1.05
C GLU A 88 3.75 -15.74 -2.52
N ASN A 89 3.33 -16.94 -2.92
CA ASN A 89 2.81 -17.18 -4.27
C ASN A 89 1.56 -16.33 -4.54
N MET A 90 0.66 -16.21 -3.56
CA MET A 90 -0.54 -15.38 -3.68
C MET A 90 -0.20 -13.89 -3.78
N ASN A 91 0.74 -13.38 -2.97
CA ASN A 91 1.19 -12.00 -3.07
C ASN A 91 1.79 -11.70 -4.44
N LYS A 92 2.68 -12.56 -4.95
CA LYS A 92 3.27 -12.41 -6.29
C LYS A 92 2.21 -12.35 -7.39
N ALA A 93 1.16 -13.17 -7.29
CA ALA A 93 0.06 -13.14 -8.26
C ALA A 93 -0.74 -11.81 -8.18
N ILE A 94 -0.93 -11.26 -6.99
CA ILE A 94 -1.57 -9.95 -6.79
C ILE A 94 -0.69 -8.84 -7.37
N ASP A 95 0.61 -8.87 -7.10
CA ASP A 95 1.56 -7.87 -7.57
C ASP A 95 1.73 -7.92 -9.09
N ALA A 96 1.78 -9.12 -9.68
CA ALA A 96 1.78 -9.30 -11.14
C ALA A 96 0.52 -8.70 -11.78
N LYS A 97 -0.65 -8.92 -11.18
CA LYS A 97 -1.90 -8.32 -11.67
C LYS A 97 -1.91 -6.79 -11.50
N ALA A 98 -1.39 -6.27 -10.40
CA ALA A 98 -1.32 -4.83 -10.15
C ALA A 98 -0.33 -4.11 -11.09
N THR A 99 0.73 -4.80 -11.52
CA THR A 99 1.77 -4.27 -12.41
C THR A 99 1.50 -4.55 -13.88
N ASN A 100 0.33 -5.09 -14.27
CA ASN A 100 0.06 -5.56 -15.64
C ASN A 100 1.17 -6.48 -16.20
N ASN A 101 1.68 -7.40 -15.35
CA ASN A 101 2.82 -8.27 -15.62
C ASN A 101 4.17 -7.56 -15.88
N ASN A 102 4.27 -6.25 -15.64
CA ASN A 102 5.54 -5.54 -15.81
C ASN A 102 6.51 -5.80 -14.63
N MET A 103 6.01 -6.31 -13.49
CA MET A 103 6.70 -6.70 -12.24
C MET A 103 7.58 -5.63 -11.57
N GLU A 104 8.39 -4.91 -12.31
CA GLU A 104 9.23 -3.79 -11.87
C GLU A 104 9.03 -2.58 -12.81
N PRO A 105 9.18 -1.35 -12.31
CA PRO A 105 9.24 -0.18 -13.18
C PRO A 105 10.45 -0.30 -14.11
N LEU A 106 10.23 -0.18 -15.42
CA LEU A 106 11.32 -0.12 -16.39
C LEU A 106 12.19 1.10 -16.06
N ALA A 107 13.50 0.88 -15.91
CA ALA A 107 14.45 1.97 -15.65
C ALA A 107 14.55 2.97 -16.82
N PHE A 108 13.99 2.63 -17.97
CA PHE A 108 13.89 3.47 -19.15
C PHE A 108 12.43 3.52 -19.60
N SER A 109 11.87 4.72 -19.70
CA SER A 109 10.62 4.98 -20.41
C SER A 109 10.98 5.48 -21.81
N LEU A 110 10.62 4.71 -22.84
CA LEU A 110 10.72 5.16 -24.23
C LEU A 110 9.47 5.93 -24.67
N ASP A 111 8.45 6.01 -23.81
CA ASP A 111 7.15 6.60 -24.14
C ASP A 111 7.16 8.13 -24.00
N GLU A 112 8.03 8.67 -23.13
CA GLU A 112 8.22 10.13 -22.97
C GLU A 112 9.51 10.66 -23.61
N MET A 113 10.43 9.76 -24.00
CA MET A 113 11.70 10.14 -24.62
C MET A 113 11.90 9.37 -25.93
N SER A 114 11.11 9.73 -26.94
CA SER A 114 11.50 9.47 -28.32
C SER A 114 12.85 10.15 -28.53
N GLY A 115 13.90 9.34 -28.68
CA GLY A 115 15.29 9.77 -28.61
C GLY A 115 15.64 10.84 -29.64
N MET A 116 15.53 12.09 -29.22
CA MET A 116 16.01 13.27 -29.93
C MET A 116 17.13 13.83 -29.06
N SER A 117 18.38 13.68 -29.49
CA SER A 117 19.44 14.51 -28.92
C SER A 117 19.23 15.95 -29.38
N ASP A 118 19.80 16.91 -28.65
CA ASP A 118 19.87 18.34 -29.00
C ASP A 118 20.53 18.64 -30.37
N THR A 119 20.82 17.59 -31.15
CA THR A 119 21.47 17.60 -32.46
C THR A 119 20.54 17.18 -33.60
N TYR A 120 19.25 16.96 -33.35
CA TYR A 120 18.31 16.76 -34.46
C TYR A 120 17.91 18.13 -35.04
N SER A 121 18.73 18.62 -35.97
CA SER A 121 18.39 19.80 -36.76
C SER A 121 17.56 19.38 -37.97
N TYR A 122 16.42 20.03 -38.19
CA TYR A 122 15.72 19.91 -39.47
C TYR A 122 16.65 20.39 -40.59
N LEU A 123 16.58 19.75 -41.76
CA LEU A 123 17.46 20.05 -42.91
C LEU A 123 17.34 21.51 -43.41
N ASP A 124 16.25 22.20 -43.06
CA ASP A 124 15.98 23.59 -43.40
C ASP A 124 16.41 24.59 -42.32
N MET A 125 17.03 24.13 -41.22
CA MET A 125 17.44 24.99 -40.12
C MET A 125 18.90 25.44 -40.26
N THR A 126 19.12 26.74 -40.14
CA THR A 126 20.47 27.34 -40.19
C THR A 126 21.12 27.40 -38.81
N SER A 127 22.46 27.34 -38.75
CA SER A 127 23.22 27.37 -37.49
C SER A 127 22.97 28.63 -36.64
N GLU A 128 22.65 29.76 -37.26
CA GLU A 128 22.33 31.00 -36.55
C GLU A 128 21.02 30.88 -35.74
N GLN A 129 20.04 30.12 -36.24
CA GLN A 129 18.75 29.89 -35.56
C GLN A 129 18.87 28.98 -34.33
N MET A 130 19.96 28.21 -34.23
CA MET A 130 20.30 27.36 -33.08
C MET A 130 21.04 28.12 -31.96
N THR A 131 21.41 29.38 -32.19
CA THR A 131 22.07 30.19 -31.16
C THR A 131 21.05 30.73 -30.15
N ALA A 132 21.50 31.11 -28.96
CA ALA A 132 20.65 31.70 -27.91
C ALA A 132 19.95 33.03 -28.32
N LYS A 133 20.34 33.63 -29.45
CA LYS A 133 19.70 34.81 -30.05
C LYS A 133 18.76 34.46 -31.20
N GLY A 134 18.77 33.20 -31.64
CA GLY A 134 17.89 32.68 -32.67
C GLY A 134 16.48 32.47 -32.13
N ASN A 135 15.47 32.75 -32.94
CA ASN A 135 14.08 32.66 -32.51
C ASN A 135 13.54 31.22 -32.51
N GLY A 136 14.31 30.21 -32.98
CA GLY A 136 13.90 28.80 -33.06
C GLY A 136 12.63 28.48 -33.88
N GLY A 137 11.89 29.51 -34.33
CA GLY A 137 10.56 29.38 -34.91
C GLY A 137 9.53 28.82 -33.92
N MET A 138 8.43 28.31 -34.46
CA MET A 138 7.40 27.58 -33.72
C MET A 138 7.76 26.08 -33.52
N ARG A 139 9.02 25.70 -33.73
CA ARG A 139 9.45 24.30 -33.80
C ARG A 139 10.09 23.91 -32.47
N MET A 140 9.49 22.90 -31.83
CA MET A 140 9.90 22.20 -30.60
C MET A 140 10.89 22.93 -29.68
N LEU A 141 10.36 23.79 -28.81
CA LEU A 141 11.01 24.14 -27.55
C LEU A 141 10.71 23.03 -26.53
N HIS A 142 11.45 21.92 -26.60
CA HIS A 142 11.23 20.76 -25.73
C HIS A 142 12.06 20.92 -24.44
N ASP A 143 11.68 21.90 -23.60
CA ASP A 143 12.26 22.31 -22.29
C ASP A 143 12.92 23.70 -22.26
N PHE A 144 12.90 24.43 -23.37
CA PHE A 144 13.37 25.82 -23.42
C PHE A 144 12.23 26.80 -23.49
N VAL A 145 12.50 28.02 -23.04
CA VAL A 145 11.51 29.05 -22.85
C VAL A 145 12.10 30.33 -23.42
N SER A 146 11.29 31.13 -24.14
CA SER A 146 11.77 32.39 -24.71
C SER A 146 12.11 33.38 -23.59
N LEU A 147 13.02 34.33 -23.86
CA LEU A 147 13.44 35.33 -22.86
C LEU A 147 12.27 36.13 -22.28
N ASP A 148 11.18 36.28 -23.05
CA ASP A 148 10.00 37.05 -22.69
C ASP A 148 8.90 36.23 -22.00
N HIS A 149 9.14 34.94 -21.75
CA HIS A 149 8.14 34.06 -21.15
C HIS A 149 8.05 34.28 -19.63
N VAL A 150 6.82 34.39 -19.15
CA VAL A 150 6.49 34.54 -17.74
C VAL A 150 5.58 33.38 -17.36
N ASP A 151 6.13 32.36 -16.71
CA ASP A 151 5.33 31.30 -16.10
C ASP A 151 4.75 31.78 -14.77
N LEU A 152 3.42 31.85 -14.69
CA LEU A 152 2.69 31.98 -13.44
C LEU A 152 2.35 30.59 -12.93
N ILE A 153 2.98 30.18 -11.83
CA ILE A 153 2.60 28.95 -11.13
C ILE A 153 1.30 29.24 -10.38
N GLU A 154 0.22 28.53 -10.70
CA GLU A 154 -1.01 28.56 -9.91
C GLU A 154 -0.73 27.95 -8.52
N THR A 155 -0.43 28.79 -7.55
CA THR A 155 -0.46 28.38 -6.15
C THR A 155 -1.90 28.33 -5.66
N PRO A 156 -2.28 27.32 -4.85
CA PRO A 156 -3.59 27.33 -4.20
C PRO A 156 -3.79 28.63 -3.40
N PRO A 157 -5.03 29.11 -3.25
CA PRO A 157 -5.30 30.34 -2.50
C PRO A 157 -4.78 30.19 -1.05
N ASP A 158 -4.00 31.18 -0.61
CA ASP A 158 -3.52 31.26 0.77
C ASP A 158 -4.71 31.60 1.70
N ASP A 159 -5.42 30.57 2.18
CA ASP A 159 -6.46 30.68 3.22
C ASP A 159 -5.87 30.87 4.64
N PHE A 160 -4.64 31.40 4.74
CA PHE A 160 -3.97 31.60 6.02
C PHE A 160 -4.54 32.83 6.74
N GLU A 161 -5.48 32.60 7.65
CA GLU A 161 -5.88 33.60 8.64
C GLU A 161 -4.88 33.60 9.82
N PRO A 162 -4.15 34.70 10.08
CA PRO A 162 -3.24 34.76 11.21
C PRO A 162 -4.04 34.74 12.53
N ASN A 163 -3.77 33.72 13.36
CA ASN A 163 -4.26 33.60 14.74
C ASN A 163 -3.62 34.66 15.67
N LYS A 164 -3.76 35.94 15.35
CA LYS A 164 -3.49 37.01 16.31
C LYS A 164 -4.76 37.21 17.13
N ALA A 165 -4.67 36.95 18.43
CA ALA A 165 -5.75 37.25 19.37
C ALA A 165 -6.18 38.73 19.18
N LYS A 166 -7.47 38.95 18.93
CA LYS A 166 -8.04 40.30 18.82
C LYS A 166 -7.82 41.02 20.15
N GLU A 167 -7.33 42.26 20.12
CA GLU A 167 -7.11 43.11 21.32
C GLU A 167 -8.39 43.32 22.16
N THR A 168 -9.56 42.97 21.62
CA THR A 168 -10.86 43.11 22.26
C THR A 168 -11.05 42.23 23.51
N ASP A 169 -10.34 41.11 23.64
CA ASP A 169 -10.51 40.19 24.78
C ASP A 169 -9.88 40.68 26.10
N TYR A 170 -8.84 41.53 26.03
CA TYR A 170 -8.15 41.99 27.25
C TYR A 170 -9.05 42.85 28.15
N THR A 171 -9.92 43.66 27.53
CA THR A 171 -10.86 44.53 28.26
C THR A 171 -11.98 43.75 28.94
N GLN A 172 -12.45 42.65 28.33
CA GLN A 172 -13.47 41.77 28.91
C GLN A 172 -12.91 40.98 30.10
N LEU A 173 -11.66 40.50 30.00
CA LEU A 173 -10.96 39.81 31.09
C LEU A 173 -10.66 40.70 32.30
N LEU A 174 -10.45 42.01 32.08
CA LEU A 174 -10.28 42.99 33.16
C LEU A 174 -11.58 43.29 33.89
N ASN A 175 -12.71 43.37 33.18
CA ASN A 175 -14.02 43.62 33.79
C ASN A 175 -14.52 42.44 34.62
N GLN A 176 -14.12 41.21 34.29
CA GLN A 176 -14.51 40.01 35.04
C GLN A 176 -13.76 39.85 36.38
N ARG A 177 -12.75 40.69 36.66
CA ARG A 177 -11.97 40.70 37.91
C ARG A 177 -12.42 41.76 38.93
N LYS A 178 -13.41 42.59 38.61
CA LYS A 178 -14.08 43.48 39.58
C LYS A 178 -15.37 42.84 40.07
#